data_AF-A0A1H6GZB2-F1
#
_entry.id   AF-A0A1H6GZB2-F1
#
_cell.length_a   1.000
_cell.length_b   1.000
_cell.length_c   1.000
_cell.angle_alpha   90.00
_cell.angle_beta   90.00
_cell.angle_gamma   90.00
#
_symmetry.space_group_name_H-M   'P 1'
#
loop_
_entity.id
_entity.type
_entity.pdbx_description
1 polymer ?
#
loop_
_entity_poly.entity_id
_entity_poly.type
_entity_poly.pdbx_seq_one_letter_code
_entity_poly.pdbx_strand_id
1 'polypeptide(L)'
;MKIILVLGVLLLSISIYSQKISGKVTDESNQAISYCSVSLENVNISTITDSHGNYSIEIPEDTRKSDHLIFESNGYDDKKVTVQAIISDAHIKLSKKTNAIQEINLTGKKPKNEAVGNTKRPMLTFSKMFDKNVPTIEQGQVFNIYRWTKLNSYNFYIIPSSKFKEITLKLNIYSVKDNIPQESLLYENIIYKTGTTGWQTIDLQKYKLIYSDLDQLAITLQLVESVPQDNVDFVFGISAKKTLSNDLLFRYQSQGKWETGKGSFISNIDISYLKDKNGSAPKTISKTENSTEEQALVDYYNNKEQARKTIYGKNKSGKYIDLKNAKIYYEEYGSGEPLVLLHGNNGSISDFYKQIPDLAKQFKVIAIDTRGQGRSTDLSTGDYMYETFSDDLLAITKELNISKFNILGWSDGGITGLLFTINHPDLVNKLVVIGANTNPEGIEPKTLDTFKKQLEIKDAPNQRLIKLMVQHPHISTEQLKGIKNPVLIIAGSNDVIREEHTKMINSSIPNAQLLIIPDASHYVPFEKPDAINTSVIKFLKI
;
A
#
# COMPACT_ATOMS: atom_id res chain seq x y z
N MET A 1 -30.35 10.31 -48.81
CA MET A 1 -29.61 11.49 -48.30
C MET A 1 -30.46 12.15 -47.21
N LYS A 2 -30.20 11.81 -45.93
CA LYS A 2 -30.80 12.46 -44.75
C LYS A 2 -29.65 12.80 -43.80
N ILE A 3 -29.55 14.08 -43.49
CA ILE A 3 -28.50 14.72 -42.69
C ILE A 3 -28.72 14.37 -41.22
N ILE A 4 -27.69 13.83 -40.55
CA ILE A 4 -27.66 13.63 -39.11
C ILE A 4 -26.94 14.82 -38.47
N LEU A 5 -27.63 15.45 -37.51
CA LEU A 5 -27.16 16.52 -36.65
C LEU A 5 -26.10 15.97 -35.68
N VAL A 6 -24.90 16.53 -35.67
CA VAL A 6 -23.87 16.26 -34.65
C VAL A 6 -23.96 17.36 -33.59
N LEU A 7 -24.40 17.01 -32.38
CA LEU A 7 -24.24 17.84 -31.19
C LEU A 7 -22.78 17.72 -30.71
N GLY A 8 -22.00 18.79 -30.83
CA GLY A 8 -20.71 18.92 -30.15
C GLY A 8 -20.92 19.38 -28.72
N VAL A 9 -20.52 18.56 -27.74
CA VAL A 9 -20.39 18.98 -26.34
C VAL A 9 -19.05 19.71 -26.20
N LEU A 10 -19.12 21.03 -25.96
CA LEU A 10 -17.98 21.85 -25.59
C LEU A 10 -17.60 21.51 -24.12
N LEU A 11 -16.44 20.89 -23.91
CA LEU A 11 -15.79 20.83 -22.60
C LEU A 11 -15.11 22.18 -22.34
N LEU A 12 -15.74 23.03 -21.51
CA LEU A 12 -15.08 24.19 -20.93
C LEU A 12 -14.08 23.70 -19.86
N SER A 13 -12.80 23.74 -20.18
CA SER A 13 -11.72 23.69 -19.21
C SER A 13 -11.71 25.00 -18.42
N ILE A 14 -12.20 24.98 -17.18
CA ILE A 14 -12.02 26.10 -16.25
C ILE A 14 -10.55 26.07 -15.81
N SER A 15 -9.74 26.95 -16.38
CA SER A 15 -8.42 27.28 -15.83
C SER A 15 -8.65 28.05 -14.53
N ILE A 16 -8.40 27.39 -13.39
CA ILE A 16 -8.36 28.08 -12.09
C ILE A 16 -7.08 28.91 -12.09
N TYR A 17 -7.21 30.24 -12.11
CA TYR A 17 -6.08 31.15 -11.96
C TYR A 17 -5.68 31.26 -10.47
N SER A 18 -4.37 31.26 -10.17
CA SER A 18 -3.81 31.43 -8.83
C SER A 18 -2.84 32.62 -8.78
N GLN A 19 -2.81 33.33 -7.66
CA GLN A 19 -1.84 34.39 -7.38
C GLN A 19 -0.68 33.83 -6.56
N LYS A 20 0.55 34.00 -7.05
CA LYS A 20 1.76 33.63 -6.30
C LYS A 20 2.21 34.77 -5.37
N ILE A 21 2.34 34.48 -4.09
CA ILE A 21 2.92 35.38 -3.09
C ILE A 21 4.27 34.83 -2.65
N SER A 22 5.28 35.71 -2.56
CA SER A 22 6.60 35.36 -2.06
C SER A 22 7.03 36.36 -0.98
N GLY A 23 7.66 35.86 0.08
CA GLY A 23 8.03 36.66 1.24
C GLY A 23 9.13 36.02 2.07
N LYS A 24 9.33 36.55 3.28
CA LYS A 24 10.37 36.09 4.21
C LYS A 24 9.84 35.97 5.62
N VAL A 25 10.30 34.98 6.37
CA VAL A 25 10.01 34.78 7.79
C VAL A 25 11.30 34.97 8.60
N THR A 26 11.25 35.85 9.59
CA THR A 26 12.35 36.09 10.52
C THR A 26 11.87 36.11 11.97
N ASP A 27 12.81 36.04 12.91
CA ASP A 27 12.52 36.39 14.30
C ASP A 27 12.54 37.91 14.52
N GLU A 28 12.30 38.33 15.76
CA GLU A 28 12.32 39.75 16.17
C GLU A 28 13.70 40.42 15.99
N SER A 29 14.78 39.62 15.95
CA SER A 29 16.15 40.08 15.69
C SER A 29 16.50 40.10 14.18
N ASN A 30 15.51 39.88 13.31
CA ASN A 30 15.66 39.71 11.86
C ASN A 30 16.50 38.50 11.43
N GLN A 31 16.71 37.53 12.32
CA GLN A 31 17.33 36.27 11.95
C GLN A 31 16.34 35.42 11.15
N ALA A 32 16.77 34.84 10.04
CA ALA A 32 15.94 33.97 9.22
C ALA A 32 15.43 32.76 10.01
N ILE A 33 14.14 32.45 9.89
CA ILE A 33 13.55 31.24 10.46
C ILE A 33 13.42 30.22 9.33
N SER A 34 14.31 29.24 9.31
CA SER A 34 14.30 28.16 8.31
C SER A 34 13.17 27.17 8.54
N TYR A 35 12.56 26.66 7.48
CA TYR A 35 11.56 25.58 7.51
C TYR A 35 10.35 25.84 8.42
N CYS A 36 9.97 27.11 8.57
CA CYS A 36 8.67 27.56 9.03
C CYS A 36 7.58 27.12 8.03
N SER A 37 6.50 26.53 8.56
CA SER A 37 5.28 26.19 7.83
C SER A 37 4.48 27.45 7.54
N VAL A 38 3.97 27.57 6.31
CA VAL A 38 3.07 28.64 5.88
C VAL A 38 1.84 28.00 5.23
N SER A 39 0.67 28.13 5.85
CA SER A 39 -0.55 27.45 5.42
C SER A 39 -1.74 28.40 5.30
N LEU A 40 -2.55 28.25 4.25
CA LEU A 40 -3.83 28.98 4.12
C LEU A 40 -4.90 28.30 4.97
N GLU A 41 -5.53 29.06 5.85
CA GLU A 41 -6.53 28.55 6.78
C GLU A 41 -7.77 28.01 6.03
N ASN A 42 -8.27 26.85 6.46
CA ASN A 42 -9.45 26.16 5.90
C ASN A 42 -9.32 25.67 4.45
N VAL A 43 -8.15 25.75 3.83
CA VAL A 43 -7.91 25.27 2.47
C VAL A 43 -6.64 24.43 2.44
N ASN A 44 -6.60 23.43 1.57
CA ASN A 44 -5.50 22.50 1.44
C ASN A 44 -4.28 23.11 0.69
N ILE A 45 -3.76 24.25 1.14
CA ILE A 45 -2.66 24.97 0.48
C ILE A 45 -1.60 25.36 1.51
N SER A 46 -0.40 24.81 1.36
CA SER A 46 0.71 25.06 2.27
C SER A 46 2.06 25.03 1.57
N THR A 47 3.03 25.75 2.13
CA THR A 47 4.44 25.75 1.74
C THR A 47 5.32 25.76 2.99
N ILE A 48 6.63 25.70 2.81
CA ILE A 48 7.62 25.87 3.87
C ILE A 48 8.65 26.90 3.44
N THR A 49 9.25 27.59 4.40
CA THR A 49 10.40 28.44 4.13
C THR A 49 11.65 27.62 3.84
N ASP A 50 12.53 28.16 2.98
CA ASP A 50 13.86 27.62 2.75
C ASP A 50 14.80 27.83 3.97
N SER A 51 16.05 27.39 3.85
CA SER A 51 17.10 27.60 4.86
C SER A 51 17.41 29.08 5.17
N HIS A 52 16.96 30.02 4.35
CA HIS A 52 17.13 31.47 4.51
C HIS A 52 15.83 32.18 4.92
N GLY A 53 14.78 31.43 5.24
CA GLY A 53 13.49 31.95 5.68
C GLY A 53 12.60 32.45 4.54
N ASN A 54 12.97 32.26 3.28
CA ASN A 54 12.13 32.72 2.15
C ASN A 54 11.03 31.69 1.87
N TYR A 55 9.82 32.15 1.56
CA TYR A 55 8.71 31.28 1.16
C TYR A 55 8.06 31.77 -0.13
N SER A 56 7.37 30.84 -0.81
CA SER A 56 6.43 31.17 -1.86
C SER A 56 5.22 30.26 -1.79
N ILE A 57 4.02 30.85 -1.86
CA ILE A 57 2.74 30.15 -1.78
C ILE A 57 1.82 30.62 -2.91
N GLU A 58 1.05 29.70 -3.48
CA GLU A 58 0.04 30.00 -4.50
C GLU A 58 -1.34 30.09 -3.83
N ILE A 59 -1.99 31.23 -3.96
CA ILE A 59 -3.30 31.51 -3.36
C ILE A 59 -4.35 31.57 -4.49
N PRO A 60 -5.44 30.80 -4.42
CA PRO A 60 -6.53 30.87 -5.38
C PRO A 60 -7.14 32.27 -5.46
N GLU A 61 -7.49 32.76 -6.66
CA GLU A 61 -8.06 34.11 -6.83
C GLU A 61 -9.38 34.32 -6.09
N ASP A 62 -10.14 33.26 -5.82
CA ASP A 62 -11.39 33.29 -5.07
C ASP A 62 -11.19 33.30 -3.53
N THR A 63 -9.94 33.24 -3.06
CA THR A 63 -9.62 33.37 -1.63
C THR A 63 -10.00 34.75 -1.13
N ARG A 64 -10.74 34.81 -0.02
CA ARG A 64 -11.18 36.10 0.52
C ARG A 64 -9.98 36.80 1.14
N LYS A 65 -9.92 38.12 0.94
CA LYS A 65 -8.92 38.99 1.56
C LYS A 65 -8.87 38.92 3.10
N SER A 66 -9.97 38.51 3.72
CA SER A 66 -10.12 38.30 5.17
C SER A 66 -9.69 36.91 5.65
N ASP A 67 -9.41 35.96 4.74
CA ASP A 67 -8.88 34.66 5.12
C ASP A 67 -7.44 34.81 5.63
N HIS A 68 -6.95 33.83 6.40
CA HIS A 68 -5.66 33.94 7.10
C HIS A 68 -4.63 32.95 6.57
N LEU A 69 -3.38 33.39 6.51
CA LEU A 69 -2.20 32.54 6.48
C LEU A 69 -1.70 32.31 7.90
N ILE A 70 -1.36 31.07 8.22
CA ILE A 70 -0.84 30.62 9.50
C ILE A 70 0.65 30.30 9.33
N PHE A 71 1.49 30.92 10.15
CA PHE A 71 2.94 30.73 10.19
C PHE A 71 3.34 30.01 11.47
N GLU A 72 4.00 28.85 11.34
CA GLU A 72 4.34 27.99 12.47
C GLU A 72 5.78 27.52 12.41
N SER A 73 6.50 27.61 13.52
CA SER A 73 7.85 27.07 13.65
C SER A 73 8.11 26.64 15.09
N ASN A 74 8.85 25.54 15.26
CA ASN A 74 9.26 25.10 16.59
C ASN A 74 10.07 26.20 17.29
N GLY A 75 9.73 26.49 18.54
CA GLY A 75 10.34 27.58 19.32
C GLY A 75 9.72 28.97 19.16
N TYR A 76 8.69 29.13 18.31
CA TYR A 76 8.02 30.40 18.07
C TYR A 76 6.52 30.31 18.30
N ASP A 77 5.91 31.44 18.63
CA ASP A 77 4.45 31.58 18.69
C ASP A 77 3.88 31.62 17.27
N ASP A 78 2.80 30.86 17.07
CA ASP A 78 2.15 30.77 15.77
C ASP A 78 1.51 32.12 15.44
N LYS A 79 1.68 32.56 14.19
CA LYS A 79 1.18 33.88 13.75
C LYS A 79 0.16 33.73 12.64
N LYS A 80 -1.02 34.30 12.86
CA LYS A 80 -2.07 34.40 11.84
C LYS A 80 -2.07 35.79 11.22
N VAL A 81 -2.07 35.86 9.89
CA VAL A 81 -2.04 37.12 9.13
C VAL A 81 -3.04 37.03 7.99
N THR A 82 -3.83 38.08 7.76
CA THR A 82 -4.81 38.07 6.66
C THR A 82 -4.12 38.08 5.30
N VAL A 83 -4.77 37.51 4.28
CA VAL A 83 -4.29 37.54 2.89
C VAL A 83 -4.07 38.99 2.44
N GLN A 84 -4.96 39.92 2.82
CA GLN A 84 -4.80 41.35 2.50
C GLN A 84 -3.54 41.97 3.12
N ALA A 85 -3.18 41.60 4.35
CA ALA A 85 -1.98 42.11 5.00
C ALA A 85 -0.70 41.55 4.36
N ILE A 86 -0.72 40.26 4.00
CA ILE A 86 0.39 39.57 3.33
C ILE A 86 0.67 40.15 1.94
N ILE A 87 -0.38 40.51 1.19
CA ILE A 87 -0.23 41.16 -0.12
C ILE A 87 0.48 42.53 0.02
N SER A 88 0.25 43.23 1.13
CA SER A 88 0.88 44.54 1.40
C SER A 88 2.31 44.41 1.92
N ASP A 89 2.56 43.46 2.82
CA ASP A 89 3.89 43.15 3.36
C ASP A 89 4.02 41.64 3.60
N ALA A 90 4.83 41.01 2.76
CA ALA A 90 5.08 39.58 2.82
C ALA A 90 6.21 39.20 3.81
N HIS A 91 6.80 40.16 4.54
CA HIS A 91 7.79 39.89 5.59
C HIS A 91 7.10 39.65 6.93
N ILE A 92 7.14 38.39 7.40
CA ILE A 92 6.56 37.98 8.67
C ILE A 92 7.63 37.84 9.75
N LYS A 93 7.38 38.48 10.90
CA LYS A 93 8.18 38.31 12.12
C LYS A 93 7.47 37.43 13.12
N LEU A 94 8.12 36.37 13.60
CA LEU A 94 7.64 35.50 14.68
C LEU A 94 8.34 35.83 16.01
N SER A 95 7.58 35.78 17.10
CA SER A 95 8.10 35.96 18.46
C SER A 95 8.48 34.60 19.06
N LYS A 96 9.57 34.55 19.84
CA LYS A 96 10.03 33.30 20.47
C LYS A 96 9.08 32.91 21.59
N LYS A 97 8.74 31.62 21.66
CA LYS A 97 7.97 31.05 22.78
C LYS A 97 8.74 31.25 24.08
N THR A 98 8.07 31.81 25.08
CA THR A 98 8.65 32.06 26.40
C THR A 98 8.16 30.97 27.35
N ASN A 99 9.02 30.00 27.73
CA ASN A 99 8.64 28.94 28.67
C ASN A 99 9.43 28.98 29.97
N ALA A 100 8.72 28.73 31.07
CA ALA A 100 9.27 28.49 32.39
C ALA A 100 10.02 27.15 32.39
N ILE A 101 11.25 27.14 32.91
CA ILE A 101 12.05 25.93 33.08
C ILE A 101 11.27 24.98 34.01
N GLN A 102 10.87 23.81 33.51
CA GLN A 102 10.35 22.75 34.37
C GLN A 102 11.47 22.27 35.29
N GLU A 103 11.29 22.44 36.59
CA GLU A 103 12.20 21.94 37.61
C GLU A 103 12.15 20.40 37.62
N ILE A 104 13.20 19.76 37.13
CA ILE A 104 13.30 18.30 37.13
C ILE A 104 13.77 17.86 38.52
N ASN A 105 12.86 17.32 39.34
CA ASN A 105 13.22 16.63 40.57
C ASN A 105 13.98 15.34 40.24
N LEU A 106 15.31 15.43 40.19
CA LEU A 106 16.19 14.28 39.98
C LEU A 106 16.13 13.37 41.21
N THR A 107 15.36 12.29 41.12
CA THR A 107 15.46 11.20 42.10
C THR A 107 16.81 10.51 41.97
N GLY A 108 17.46 10.15 43.09
CA GLY A 108 18.81 9.55 43.13
C GLY A 108 18.96 8.14 42.52
N LYS A 109 18.04 7.72 41.63
CA LYS A 109 18.12 6.46 40.90
C LYS A 109 18.89 6.66 39.59
N LYS A 110 19.82 5.75 39.30
CA LYS A 110 20.60 5.77 38.05
C LYS A 110 19.70 5.39 36.85
N PRO A 111 19.61 6.23 35.79
CA PRO A 111 18.86 5.90 34.59
C PRO A 111 19.42 4.65 33.87
N LYS A 112 18.53 3.89 33.24
CA LYS A 112 18.87 2.75 32.35
C LYS A 112 18.73 3.17 30.90
N ASN A 113 19.42 2.48 29.99
CA ASN A 113 19.35 2.73 28.55
C ASN A 113 18.62 1.59 27.83
N GLU A 114 17.85 1.92 26.81
CA GLU A 114 17.13 0.96 25.96
C GLU A 114 16.86 1.56 24.58
N ALA A 115 16.80 0.68 23.58
CA ALA A 115 16.35 1.03 22.24
C ALA A 115 14.88 0.60 22.09
N VAL A 116 13.99 1.55 21.84
CA VAL A 116 12.54 1.31 21.67
C VAL A 116 12.17 1.44 20.20
N GLY A 117 11.57 0.39 19.62
CA GLY A 117 11.20 0.31 18.21
C GLY A 117 11.97 -0.77 17.45
N ASN A 118 12.10 -0.59 16.13
CA ASN A 118 12.75 -1.55 15.25
C ASN A 118 14.26 -1.26 15.17
N THR A 119 15.09 -2.11 15.80
CA THR A 119 16.57 -1.97 15.79
C THR A 119 17.27 -2.77 14.68
N LYS A 120 16.51 -3.59 13.96
CA LYS A 120 16.99 -4.37 12.82
C LYS A 120 16.09 -4.13 11.64
N ARG A 121 16.68 -4.08 10.45
CA ARG A 121 15.93 -4.13 9.21
C ARG A 121 15.61 -5.59 8.88
N PRO A 122 14.35 -6.03 8.92
CA PRO A 122 13.99 -7.35 8.43
C PRO A 122 14.28 -7.44 6.93
N MET A 123 14.43 -8.65 6.40
CA MET A 123 14.66 -8.85 4.97
C MET A 123 13.55 -8.22 4.10
N LEU A 124 12.35 -8.06 4.69
CA LEU A 124 11.11 -7.71 4.02
C LEU A 124 10.57 -6.40 4.57
N THR A 125 10.69 -5.34 3.79
CA THR A 125 10.26 -3.98 4.13
C THR A 125 9.66 -3.33 2.90
N PHE A 126 8.58 -2.56 3.05
CA PHE A 126 8.12 -1.66 2.01
C PHE A 126 8.72 -0.27 2.21
N SER A 127 8.54 0.59 1.22
CA SER A 127 9.00 1.97 1.25
C SER A 127 7.81 2.89 1.39
N LYS A 128 7.87 3.86 2.30
CA LYS A 128 7.01 5.03 2.19
C LYS A 128 7.85 6.14 1.55
N MET A 129 7.41 6.55 0.37
CA MET A 129 8.09 7.56 -0.42
C MET A 129 7.72 8.95 0.07
N PHE A 130 8.69 9.85 0.04
CA PHE A 130 8.48 11.28 0.22
C PHE A 130 8.43 11.91 -1.17
N ASP A 131 7.39 12.67 -1.45
CA ASP A 131 7.27 13.40 -2.70
C ASP A 131 7.89 14.79 -2.55
N LYS A 132 8.92 15.08 -3.34
CA LYS A 132 9.55 16.42 -3.37
C LYS A 132 8.57 17.52 -3.82
N ASN A 133 7.52 17.16 -4.55
CA ASN A 133 6.50 18.11 -5.02
C ASN A 133 5.47 18.43 -3.93
N VAL A 134 5.50 17.73 -2.80
CA VAL A 134 4.65 17.99 -1.63
C VAL A 134 5.53 18.17 -0.39
N PRO A 135 6.28 19.28 -0.29
CA PRO A 135 7.29 19.50 0.76
C PRO A 135 6.70 19.57 2.18
N THR A 136 5.38 19.61 2.28
CA THR A 136 4.62 19.62 3.54
C THR A 136 4.24 18.22 4.03
N ILE A 137 4.58 17.16 3.29
CA ILE A 137 4.37 15.79 3.76
C ILE A 137 5.25 15.51 4.97
N GLU A 138 4.59 15.14 6.06
CA GLU A 138 5.24 14.60 7.24
C GLU A 138 4.85 13.14 7.44
N GLN A 139 5.82 12.31 7.78
CA GLN A 139 5.61 10.89 8.02
C GLN A 139 6.38 10.43 9.23
N GLY A 140 5.78 9.57 10.05
CA GLY A 140 6.46 9.07 11.23
C GLY A 140 5.69 7.97 11.94
N GLN A 141 5.98 7.81 13.22
CA GLN A 141 5.26 6.84 14.03
C GLN A 141 5.17 7.21 15.51
N VAL A 142 4.23 6.57 16.19
CA VAL A 142 4.08 6.63 17.65
C VAL A 142 5.07 5.68 18.33
N PHE A 143 5.65 6.13 19.44
CA PHE A 143 6.50 5.36 20.34
C PHE A 143 5.91 5.35 21.75
N ASN A 144 5.79 4.16 22.34
CA ASN A 144 5.50 4.02 23.77
C ASN A 144 6.79 4.27 24.56
N ILE A 145 6.73 5.13 25.57
CA ILE A 145 7.89 5.50 26.40
C ILE A 145 7.58 5.31 27.89
N TYR A 146 8.62 5.40 28.72
CA TYR A 146 8.45 5.46 30.17
C TYR A 146 8.12 6.89 30.58
N ARG A 147 7.33 7.05 31.65
CA ARG A 147 6.96 8.36 32.20
C ARG A 147 8.12 9.33 32.31
N TRP A 148 9.21 8.88 32.95
CA TRP A 148 10.48 9.57 32.88
C TRP A 148 11.34 8.99 31.76
N THR A 149 11.52 9.77 30.69
CA THR A 149 12.32 9.41 29.52
C THR A 149 13.14 10.60 29.03
N LYS A 150 14.44 10.39 28.87
CA LYS A 150 15.34 11.24 28.09
C LYS A 150 15.57 10.61 26.71
N LEU A 151 15.37 11.38 25.64
CA LEU A 151 15.72 10.94 24.28
C LEU A 151 17.20 11.17 24.00
N ASN A 152 17.90 10.13 23.55
CA ASN A 152 19.32 10.22 23.19
C ASN A 152 19.51 10.28 21.68
N SER A 153 18.78 9.48 20.91
CA SER A 153 18.86 9.49 19.45
C SER A 153 17.56 9.03 18.80
N TYR A 154 17.39 9.38 17.53
CA TYR A 154 16.41 8.78 16.64
C TYR A 154 17.12 8.11 15.47
N ASN A 155 16.88 6.82 15.29
CA ASN A 155 17.49 6.01 14.25
C ASN A 155 16.42 5.60 13.24
N PHE A 156 16.73 5.67 11.94
CA PHE A 156 15.80 5.27 10.88
C PHE A 156 16.55 4.71 9.68
N TYR A 157 15.86 3.90 8.87
CA TYR A 157 16.48 3.25 7.72
C TYR A 157 16.00 3.82 6.38
N ILE A 158 16.90 4.48 5.65
CA ILE A 158 16.66 4.94 4.28
C ILE A 158 16.83 3.77 3.32
N ILE A 159 15.87 3.56 2.40
CA ILE A 159 15.92 2.42 1.48
C ILE A 159 17.12 2.54 0.51
N PRO A 160 17.80 1.43 0.15
CA PRO A 160 18.97 1.47 -0.72
C PRO A 160 18.65 1.90 -2.16
N SER A 161 17.38 1.80 -2.57
CA SER A 161 16.91 2.24 -3.88
C SER A 161 16.64 3.75 -3.96
N SER A 162 16.87 4.50 -2.88
CA SER A 162 16.78 5.96 -2.91
C SER A 162 17.85 6.55 -3.83
N LYS A 163 17.49 7.60 -4.56
CA LYS A 163 18.30 8.26 -5.59
C LYS A 163 18.28 9.75 -5.32
N PHE A 164 19.30 10.23 -4.61
CA PHE A 164 19.53 11.64 -4.32
C PHE A 164 21.02 11.87 -4.08
N LYS A 165 21.48 13.11 -4.27
CA LYS A 165 22.84 13.52 -3.91
C LYS A 165 22.88 13.94 -2.44
N GLU A 166 21.88 14.70 -2.01
CA GLU A 166 21.70 15.13 -0.62
C GLU A 166 20.21 15.34 -0.35
N ILE A 167 19.78 15.05 0.87
CA ILE A 167 18.47 15.43 1.40
C ILE A 167 18.62 16.14 2.73
N THR A 168 17.73 17.09 3.00
CA THR A 168 17.56 17.72 4.31
C THR A 168 16.21 17.30 4.87
N LEU A 169 16.23 16.71 6.07
CA LEU A 169 15.06 16.30 6.83
C LEU A 169 14.88 17.19 8.05
N LYS A 170 13.64 17.56 8.32
CA LYS A 170 13.21 18.16 9.60
C LYS A 170 12.56 17.08 10.45
N LEU A 171 13.06 16.88 11.67
CA LEU A 171 12.46 15.98 12.66
C LEU A 171 11.50 16.78 13.54
N ASN A 172 10.29 16.24 13.73
CA ASN A 172 9.31 16.77 14.67
C ASN A 172 8.98 15.73 15.75
N ILE A 173 8.65 16.21 16.95
CA ILE A 173 8.24 15.38 18.08
C ILE A 173 6.96 15.96 18.65
N TYR A 174 5.95 15.13 18.89
CA TYR A 174 4.65 15.56 19.37
C TYR A 174 4.18 14.77 20.58
N SER A 175 3.37 15.40 21.43
CA SER A 175 2.51 14.70 22.38
C SER A 175 1.45 13.89 21.61
N VAL A 176 0.97 12.81 22.22
CA VAL A 176 0.01 11.89 21.58
C VAL A 176 -1.23 11.73 22.45
N LYS A 177 -2.40 11.80 21.81
CA LYS A 177 -3.68 11.44 22.39
C LYS A 177 -4.45 10.57 21.41
N ASP A 178 -4.94 9.42 21.87
CA ASP A 178 -5.67 8.45 21.03
C ASP A 178 -4.90 8.04 19.75
N ASN A 179 -3.56 7.86 19.88
CA ASN A 179 -2.61 7.59 18.78
C ASN A 179 -2.49 8.70 17.72
N ILE A 180 -2.97 9.91 18.00
CA ILE A 180 -2.91 11.07 17.10
C ILE A 180 -2.01 12.16 17.70
N PRO A 181 -1.03 12.71 16.95
CA PRO A 181 -0.22 13.82 17.40
C PRO A 181 -1.04 15.06 17.72
N GLN A 182 -0.72 15.75 18.83
CA GLN A 182 -1.42 16.95 19.30
C GLN A 182 -0.54 18.19 19.19
N GLU A 183 0.40 18.36 20.13
CA GLU A 183 1.23 19.57 20.24
C GLU A 183 2.70 19.24 20.03
N SER A 184 3.45 20.16 19.40
CA SER A 184 4.89 20.02 19.25
C SER A 184 5.59 20.09 20.61
N LEU A 185 6.50 19.15 20.84
CA LEU A 185 7.35 19.07 22.04
C LEU A 185 8.74 19.69 21.81
N LEU A 186 8.94 20.38 20.69
CA LEU A 186 10.22 20.97 20.30
C LEU A 186 10.26 22.49 20.46
N TYR A 187 11.39 22.97 20.97
CA TYR A 187 11.69 24.39 21.18
C TYR A 187 12.61 24.99 20.10
N GLU A 188 13.09 24.16 19.19
CA GLU A 188 13.91 24.56 18.05
C GLU A 188 13.75 23.53 16.93
N ASN A 189 14.13 23.88 15.71
CA ASN A 189 14.07 22.96 14.59
C ASN A 189 15.23 21.96 14.65
N ILE A 190 14.92 20.67 14.58
CA ILE A 190 15.91 19.59 14.50
C ILE A 190 16.10 19.25 13.02
N ILE A 191 17.24 19.63 12.46
CA ILE A 191 17.57 19.45 11.04
C ILE A 191 18.65 18.39 10.88
N TYR A 192 18.43 17.46 9.94
CA TYR A 192 19.33 16.39 9.60
C TYR A 192 19.62 16.36 8.11
N LYS A 193 20.90 16.35 7.72
CA LYS A 193 21.34 16.24 6.33
C LYS A 193 22.05 14.93 6.10
N THR A 194 21.78 14.29 4.96
CA THR A 194 22.50 13.08 4.55
C THR A 194 22.56 12.94 3.03
N GLY A 195 23.65 12.35 2.56
CA GLY A 195 23.83 11.90 1.18
C GLY A 195 23.89 10.37 1.05
N THR A 196 23.55 9.64 2.12
CA THR A 196 23.68 8.17 2.16
C THR A 196 22.36 7.47 2.43
N THR A 197 22.28 6.20 2.02
CA THR A 197 21.16 5.29 2.34
C THR A 197 21.54 4.33 3.46
N GLY A 198 20.57 3.56 3.97
CA GLY A 198 20.77 2.63 5.08
C GLY A 198 20.43 3.25 6.43
N TRP A 199 21.02 2.72 7.51
CA TRP A 199 20.79 3.25 8.86
C TRP A 199 21.33 4.67 8.98
N GLN A 200 20.49 5.56 9.48
CA GLN A 200 20.78 6.95 9.79
C GLN A 200 20.48 7.19 11.27
N THR A 201 21.23 8.09 11.89
CA THR A 201 21.09 8.45 13.31
C THR A 201 21.07 9.96 13.45
N ILE A 202 20.02 10.47 14.10
CA ILE A 202 19.91 11.85 14.53
C ILE A 202 20.26 11.88 16.02
N ASP A 203 21.36 12.54 16.37
CA ASP A 203 21.72 12.78 17.77
C ASP A 203 20.78 13.81 18.39
N LEU A 204 20.08 13.39 19.45
CA LEU A 204 19.11 14.21 20.17
C LEU A 204 19.64 14.73 21.51
N GLN A 205 20.82 14.31 21.96
CA GLN A 205 21.32 14.62 23.30
C GLN A 205 21.51 16.12 23.51
N LYS A 206 21.94 16.84 22.47
CA LYS A 206 22.17 18.29 22.51
C LYS A 206 20.90 19.11 22.77
N TYR A 207 19.72 18.58 22.40
CA TYR A 207 18.43 19.25 22.59
C TYR A 207 17.83 19.01 23.98
N LYS A 208 18.47 18.19 24.83
CA LYS A 208 18.07 17.95 26.23
C LYS A 208 16.58 17.57 26.40
N LEU A 209 16.07 16.75 25.50
CA LEU A 209 14.67 16.31 25.48
C LEU A 209 14.41 15.31 26.60
N ILE A 210 13.81 15.78 27.69
CA ILE A 210 13.45 15.00 28.88
C ILE A 210 11.97 15.22 29.16
N TYR A 211 11.23 14.11 29.33
CA TYR A 211 9.80 14.11 29.64
C TYR A 211 9.57 13.34 30.93
N SER A 212 8.69 13.85 31.82
CA SER A 212 8.35 13.23 33.11
C SER A 212 6.92 12.69 33.20
N ASP A 213 6.04 13.15 32.31
CA ASP A 213 4.58 12.93 32.38
C ASP A 213 4.01 12.54 31.00
N LEU A 214 4.76 11.76 30.23
CA LEU A 214 4.32 11.22 28.92
C LEU A 214 4.50 9.70 28.88
N ASP A 215 3.45 9.00 28.44
CA ASP A 215 3.48 7.55 28.22
C ASP A 215 3.69 7.21 26.72
N GLN A 216 3.46 8.18 25.83
CA GLN A 216 3.64 8.07 24.39
C GLN A 216 4.14 9.40 23.80
N LEU A 217 4.87 9.30 22.69
CA LEU A 217 5.17 10.43 21.83
C LEU A 217 5.16 10.00 20.37
N ALA A 218 5.00 10.94 19.45
CA ALA A 218 5.15 10.69 18.03
C ALA A 218 6.44 11.35 17.53
N ILE A 219 7.19 10.65 16.67
CA ILE A 219 8.32 11.25 15.94
C ILE A 219 8.05 11.14 14.46
N THR A 220 8.11 12.28 13.77
CA THR A 220 7.94 12.37 12.31
C THR A 220 9.14 13.01 11.65
N LEU A 221 9.30 12.71 10.36
CA LEU A 221 10.27 13.31 9.46
C LEU A 221 9.52 14.03 8.34
N GLN A 222 10.06 15.16 7.92
CA GLN A 222 9.62 15.96 6.79
C GLN A 222 10.79 16.18 5.84
N LEU A 223 10.61 15.93 4.54
CA LEU A 223 11.60 16.28 3.52
C LEU A 223 11.49 17.78 3.22
N VAL A 224 12.51 18.56 3.60
CA VAL A 224 12.46 20.03 3.47
C VAL A 224 13.35 20.58 2.36
N GLU A 225 14.44 19.90 2.00
CA GLU A 225 15.25 20.20 0.82
C GLU A 225 15.74 18.89 0.18
N SER A 226 15.96 18.90 -1.12
CA SER A 226 16.58 17.79 -1.83
C SER A 226 17.45 18.27 -2.99
N VAL A 227 18.58 17.59 -3.18
CA VAL A 227 19.44 17.75 -4.35
C VAL A 227 19.40 16.43 -5.12
N PRO A 228 18.78 16.37 -6.31
CA PRO A 228 18.72 15.16 -7.11
C PRO A 228 20.11 14.77 -7.64
N GLN A 229 20.26 13.51 -8.05
CA GLN A 229 21.43 13.07 -8.81
C GLN A 229 21.29 13.51 -10.27
N ASP A 230 22.42 13.68 -10.97
CA ASP A 230 22.41 14.09 -12.37
C ASP A 230 21.74 13.02 -13.24
N ASN A 231 20.80 13.44 -14.10
CA ASN A 231 20.09 12.60 -15.07
C ASN A 231 19.30 11.41 -14.47
N VAL A 232 18.91 11.49 -13.19
CA VAL A 232 18.14 10.43 -12.52
C VAL A 232 16.98 11.05 -11.74
N ASP A 233 15.81 10.44 -11.85
CA ASP A 233 14.64 10.85 -11.06
C ASP A 233 14.91 10.74 -9.56
N PHE A 234 14.51 11.79 -8.83
CA PHE A 234 14.60 11.83 -7.38
C PHE A 234 13.75 10.72 -6.76
N VAL A 235 14.35 9.91 -5.90
CA VAL A 235 13.65 8.89 -5.11
C VAL A 235 14.14 8.98 -3.68
N PHE A 236 13.23 9.18 -2.73
CA PHE A 236 13.55 9.08 -1.32
C PHE A 236 12.44 8.33 -0.60
N GLY A 237 12.81 7.29 0.14
CA GLY A 237 11.87 6.56 0.97
C GLY A 237 12.50 6.02 2.24
N ILE A 238 11.68 5.91 3.27
CA ILE A 238 12.04 5.28 4.54
C ILE A 238 11.43 3.89 4.56
N SER A 239 12.23 2.94 5.03
CA SER A 239 11.86 1.55 5.15
C SER A 239 10.79 1.39 6.23
N ALA A 240 9.74 0.61 5.95
CA ALA A 240 8.67 0.29 6.88
C ALA A 240 8.27 -1.19 6.78
N LYS A 241 7.60 -1.69 7.82
CA LYS A 241 7.02 -3.04 7.88
C LYS A 241 5.54 -2.96 8.27
N LYS A 242 4.74 -3.92 7.85
CA LYS A 242 3.32 -3.99 8.23
C LYS A 242 3.22 -4.57 9.65
N THR A 243 2.28 -4.05 10.43
CA THR A 243 1.94 -4.46 11.79
C THR A 243 0.44 -4.23 11.99
N LEU A 244 -0.19 -4.94 12.93
CA LEU A 244 -1.60 -4.72 13.31
C LEU A 244 -1.84 -3.34 13.95
N SER A 245 -0.80 -2.75 14.53
CA SER A 245 -0.84 -1.42 15.15
C SER A 245 -0.91 -0.31 14.10
N ASN A 246 -1.73 0.71 14.38
CA ASN A 246 -1.84 1.92 13.57
C ASN A 246 -0.73 2.92 13.92
N ASP A 247 0.52 2.47 13.98
CA ASP A 247 1.60 3.31 14.45
C ASP A 247 2.10 4.27 13.37
N LEU A 248 1.85 4.00 12.08
CA LEU A 248 2.26 4.93 11.03
C LEU A 248 1.40 6.20 11.06
N LEU A 249 2.07 7.34 10.96
CA LEU A 249 1.47 8.66 10.93
C LEU A 249 1.81 9.35 9.62
N PHE A 250 0.83 9.99 9.00
CA PHE A 250 1.02 10.80 7.81
C PHE A 250 0.15 12.06 7.90
N ARG A 251 0.68 13.17 7.41
CA ARG A 251 -0.13 14.33 7.03
C ARG A 251 0.51 14.96 5.80
N TYR A 252 -0.32 15.37 4.84
CA TYR A 252 0.18 15.97 3.60
C TYR A 252 0.50 17.45 3.75
N GLN A 253 0.03 18.07 4.84
CA GLN A 253 0.06 19.50 5.10
C GLN A 253 0.32 19.76 6.57
N SER A 254 1.06 20.83 6.88
CA SER A 254 1.48 21.16 8.24
C SER A 254 0.33 21.50 9.19
N GLN A 255 -0.85 21.85 8.66
CA GLN A 255 -2.13 22.01 9.38
C GLN A 255 -3.21 20.98 8.96
N GLY A 256 -2.81 19.98 8.16
CA GLY A 256 -3.70 18.94 7.70
C GLY A 256 -4.06 17.94 8.80
N LYS A 257 -5.13 17.17 8.55
CA LYS A 257 -5.51 16.06 9.43
C LYS A 257 -4.44 14.98 9.39
N TRP A 258 -4.15 14.40 10.56
CA TRP A 258 -3.35 13.19 10.66
C TRP A 258 -4.12 11.99 10.15
N GLU A 259 -3.48 11.22 9.29
CA GLU A 259 -3.90 9.89 8.89
C GLU A 259 -3.04 8.86 9.61
N THR A 260 -3.69 7.85 10.18
CA THR A 260 -3.00 6.72 10.80
C THR A 260 -3.06 5.51 9.89
N GLY A 261 -1.97 4.76 9.78
CA GLY A 261 -1.90 3.55 8.97
C GLY A 261 -1.32 2.37 9.73
N LYS A 262 -1.73 1.17 9.32
CA LYS A 262 -1.16 -0.08 9.82
C LYS A 262 0.31 -0.21 9.41
N GLY A 263 1.18 -0.47 10.37
CA GLY A 263 2.61 -0.63 10.15
C GLY A 263 3.47 0.11 11.17
N SER A 264 4.78 -0.08 11.03
CA SER A 264 5.80 0.71 11.71
C SER A 264 6.95 0.97 10.76
N PHE A 265 7.54 2.16 10.84
CA PHE A 265 8.81 2.44 10.22
C PHE A 265 9.91 1.55 10.83
N ILE A 266 10.90 1.21 10.01
CA ILE A 266 12.16 0.63 10.49
C ILE A 266 12.97 1.79 11.10
N SER A 267 12.55 2.14 12.31
CA SER A 267 13.14 3.17 13.15
C SER A 267 13.01 2.80 14.62
N ASN A 268 13.94 3.33 15.42
CA ASN A 268 13.94 3.21 16.87
C ASN A 268 14.42 4.50 17.51
N ILE A 269 14.06 4.70 18.78
CA ILE A 269 14.65 5.72 19.65
C ILE A 269 15.60 5.05 20.63
N ASP A 270 16.76 5.64 20.85
CA ASP A 270 17.59 5.27 22.00
C ASP A 270 17.24 6.21 23.16
N ILE A 271 16.86 5.63 24.30
CA ILE A 271 16.36 6.38 25.45
C ILE A 271 17.12 6.08 26.73
N SER A 272 17.12 7.03 27.65
CA SER A 272 17.45 6.81 29.06
C SER A 272 16.18 6.95 29.92
N TYR A 273 15.89 6.01 30.80
CA TYR A 273 14.64 5.97 31.57
C TYR A 273 14.82 5.55 33.03
N LEU A 274 13.81 5.83 33.86
CA LEU A 274 13.71 5.35 35.25
C LEU A 274 12.56 4.35 35.38
N LYS A 275 12.80 3.21 36.07
CA LYS A 275 11.75 2.21 36.36
C LYS A 275 10.92 2.63 37.59
N ASP A 276 9.61 2.72 37.42
CA ASP A 276 8.66 2.90 38.52
C ASP A 276 8.44 1.62 39.33
N LYS A 277 7.93 1.76 40.57
CA LYS A 277 7.69 0.65 41.51
C LYS A 277 6.71 -0.42 40.98
N ASN A 278 5.88 -0.10 39.98
CA ASN A 278 4.94 -1.02 39.32
C ASN A 278 5.48 -1.63 38.01
N GLY A 279 6.75 -1.40 37.67
CA GLY A 279 7.60 -2.34 36.93
C GLY A 279 7.21 -2.75 35.49
N SER A 280 6.22 -2.16 34.84
CA SER A 280 5.86 -2.49 33.46
C SER A 280 5.83 -1.24 32.58
N ALA A 281 6.46 -1.33 31.41
CA ALA A 281 6.09 -0.45 30.30
C ALA A 281 4.60 -0.65 30.01
N PRO A 282 3.87 0.36 29.47
CA PRO A 282 2.50 0.18 29.01
C PRO A 282 2.38 -1.09 28.15
N LYS A 283 1.28 -1.84 28.29
CA LYS A 283 1.00 -3.16 27.65
C LYS A 283 0.97 -3.08 26.10
N THR A 284 2.08 -2.74 25.47
CA THR A 284 2.26 -2.70 24.01
C THR A 284 3.73 -2.51 23.60
N ILE A 285 4.69 -2.90 24.45
CA ILE A 285 6.00 -3.30 23.93
C ILE A 285 5.88 -4.78 23.57
N SER A 286 5.18 -5.10 22.48
CA SER A 286 5.15 -6.48 22.01
C SER A 286 6.55 -6.83 21.51
N LYS A 287 7.16 -7.83 22.15
CA LYS A 287 8.16 -8.64 21.49
C LYS A 287 7.49 -9.16 20.21
N THR A 288 8.13 -8.89 19.08
CA THR A 288 7.73 -9.34 17.75
C THR A 288 7.47 -10.84 17.71
N GLU A 289 6.20 -11.22 17.70
CA GLU A 289 5.70 -12.46 17.11
C GLU A 289 4.57 -12.04 16.15
N ASN A 290 4.84 -12.16 14.84
CA ASN A 290 3.86 -11.86 13.79
C ASN A 290 2.71 -12.86 13.89
N SER A 291 1.46 -12.41 13.74
CA SER A 291 0.36 -13.37 13.59
C SER A 291 0.50 -14.12 12.25
N THR A 292 -0.05 -15.33 12.17
CA THR A 292 0.02 -16.21 10.98
C THR A 292 -0.52 -15.52 9.72
N GLU A 293 -1.55 -14.68 9.84
CA GLU A 293 -2.14 -13.90 8.76
C GLU A 293 -1.23 -12.77 8.25
N GLU A 294 -0.48 -12.11 9.15
CA GLU A 294 0.46 -11.05 8.77
C GLU A 294 1.65 -11.60 8.00
N GLN A 295 2.15 -12.77 8.40
CA GLN A 295 3.24 -13.47 7.70
C GLN A 295 2.78 -13.91 6.30
N ALA A 296 1.57 -14.44 6.15
CA ALA A 296 1.02 -14.84 4.85
C ALA A 296 0.90 -13.67 3.86
N LEU A 297 0.44 -12.50 4.31
CA LEU A 297 0.36 -11.30 3.46
C LEU A 297 1.74 -10.77 3.06
N VAL A 298 2.70 -10.79 3.99
CA VAL A 298 4.09 -10.41 3.69
C VAL A 298 4.67 -11.36 2.63
N ASP A 299 4.50 -12.66 2.83
CA ASP A 299 4.97 -13.68 1.90
C ASP A 299 4.30 -13.55 0.53
N TYR A 300 3.00 -13.24 0.45
CA TYR A 300 2.32 -12.94 -0.82
C TYR A 300 3.02 -11.85 -1.63
N TYR A 301 3.28 -10.68 -1.04
CA TYR A 301 3.93 -9.58 -1.77
C TYR A 301 5.38 -9.92 -2.17
N ASN A 302 6.10 -10.68 -1.33
CA ASN A 302 7.43 -11.18 -1.69
C ASN A 302 7.37 -12.10 -2.91
N ASN A 303 6.39 -12.99 -2.92
CA ASN A 303 6.16 -13.89 -4.04
C ASN A 303 5.79 -13.12 -5.31
N LYS A 304 4.99 -12.05 -5.23
CA LYS A 304 4.71 -11.15 -6.36
C LYS A 304 5.97 -10.42 -6.86
N GLU A 305 6.86 -9.97 -5.97
CA GLU A 305 8.14 -9.38 -6.38
C GLU A 305 9.07 -10.38 -7.05
N GLN A 306 9.12 -11.63 -6.56
CA GLN A 306 9.89 -12.69 -7.21
C GLN A 306 9.29 -13.05 -8.57
N ALA A 307 7.96 -13.19 -8.66
CA ALA A 307 7.22 -13.39 -9.90
C ALA A 307 7.62 -12.35 -10.96
N ARG A 308 7.64 -11.06 -10.60
CA ARG A 308 8.06 -9.95 -11.48
C ARG A 308 9.49 -10.06 -12.01
N LYS A 309 10.38 -10.75 -11.30
CA LYS A 309 11.76 -10.99 -11.73
C LYS A 309 11.86 -12.14 -12.73
N THR A 310 10.96 -13.14 -12.67
CA THR A 310 10.94 -14.30 -13.57
C THR A 310 10.50 -13.96 -14.99
N ILE A 311 10.76 -14.83 -15.97
CA ILE A 311 10.35 -14.59 -17.38
C ILE A 311 8.83 -14.68 -17.62
N TYR A 312 8.06 -15.23 -16.68
CA TYR A 312 6.64 -15.51 -16.86
C TYR A 312 5.81 -14.22 -16.87
N GLY A 313 4.91 -14.09 -17.83
CA GLY A 313 4.20 -12.85 -18.12
C GLY A 313 5.08 -11.80 -18.82
N LYS A 314 6.36 -12.12 -19.11
CA LYS A 314 7.27 -11.29 -19.91
C LYS A 314 8.10 -12.05 -20.93
N ASN A 315 7.63 -13.21 -21.36
CA ASN A 315 8.33 -14.04 -22.32
C ASN A 315 8.40 -13.36 -23.68
N LYS A 316 9.57 -13.40 -24.32
CA LYS A 316 9.76 -12.85 -25.68
C LYS A 316 8.90 -13.54 -26.73
N SER A 317 8.54 -14.81 -26.48
CA SER A 317 7.67 -15.61 -27.34
C SER A 317 6.19 -15.53 -26.95
N GLY A 318 5.83 -14.67 -26.00
CA GLY A 318 4.43 -14.42 -25.66
C GLY A 318 3.67 -13.84 -26.85
N LYS A 319 2.40 -14.21 -26.97
CA LYS A 319 1.57 -13.89 -28.12
C LYS A 319 0.30 -13.20 -27.64
N TYR A 320 -0.36 -12.54 -28.58
CA TYR A 320 -1.64 -11.91 -28.35
C TYR A 320 -2.68 -12.51 -29.30
N ILE A 321 -3.91 -12.59 -28.82
CA ILE A 321 -5.10 -12.88 -29.63
C ILE A 321 -5.94 -11.61 -29.62
N ASP A 322 -6.22 -11.09 -30.81
CA ASP A 322 -7.08 -9.94 -31.00
C ASP A 322 -8.55 -10.39 -30.97
N LEU A 323 -9.29 -9.96 -29.94
CA LEU A 323 -10.72 -10.15 -29.82
C LEU A 323 -11.44 -8.82 -30.11
N LYS A 324 -12.75 -8.88 -30.37
CA LYS A 324 -13.54 -7.70 -30.81
C LYS A 324 -13.32 -6.44 -29.96
N ASN A 325 -13.29 -6.59 -28.63
CA ASN A 325 -13.14 -5.48 -27.67
C ASN A 325 -12.03 -5.73 -26.64
N ALA A 326 -11.05 -6.58 -26.94
CA ALA A 326 -9.94 -6.89 -26.04
C ALA A 326 -8.77 -7.48 -26.83
N LYS A 327 -7.57 -7.39 -26.25
CA LYS A 327 -6.40 -8.08 -26.76
C LYS A 327 -5.87 -8.97 -25.64
N ILE A 328 -5.93 -10.27 -25.83
CA ILE A 328 -5.60 -11.24 -24.77
C ILE A 328 -4.17 -11.74 -24.96
N TYR A 329 -3.32 -11.50 -23.97
CA TYR A 329 -1.96 -12.00 -23.93
C TYR A 329 -1.93 -13.42 -23.35
N TYR A 330 -1.12 -14.28 -23.96
CA TYR A 330 -0.88 -15.63 -23.48
C TYR A 330 0.55 -16.08 -23.77
N GLU A 331 1.01 -17.06 -23.00
CA GLU A 331 2.32 -17.69 -23.16
C GLU A 331 2.18 -19.21 -23.19
N GLU A 332 3.00 -19.86 -24.02
CA GLU A 332 3.05 -21.33 -24.15
C GLU A 332 4.35 -21.86 -23.56
N TYR A 333 4.26 -22.93 -22.77
CA TYR A 333 5.40 -23.61 -22.17
C TYR A 333 5.27 -25.13 -22.27
N GLY A 334 6.39 -25.82 -22.48
CA GLY A 334 6.39 -27.29 -22.52
C GLY A 334 5.68 -27.87 -23.74
N SER A 335 5.31 -29.14 -23.62
CA SER A 335 4.68 -29.94 -24.67
C SER A 335 3.84 -31.06 -24.06
N GLY A 336 2.92 -31.64 -24.83
CA GLY A 336 2.05 -32.73 -24.39
C GLY A 336 0.59 -32.32 -24.34
N GLU A 337 -0.16 -32.91 -23.42
CA GLU A 337 -1.59 -32.60 -23.26
C GLU A 337 -1.79 -31.13 -22.85
N PRO A 338 -2.73 -30.39 -23.47
CA PRO A 338 -2.94 -28.97 -23.16
C PRO A 338 -3.46 -28.76 -21.73
N LEU A 339 -2.83 -27.81 -21.02
CA LEU A 339 -3.25 -27.33 -19.70
C LEU A 339 -3.31 -25.80 -19.71
N VAL A 340 -4.52 -25.25 -19.58
CA VAL A 340 -4.74 -23.81 -19.49
C VAL A 340 -4.62 -23.35 -18.04
N LEU A 341 -3.85 -22.28 -17.79
CA LEU A 341 -3.74 -21.64 -16.48
C LEU A 341 -4.44 -20.29 -16.45
N LEU A 342 -5.31 -20.08 -15.46
CA LEU A 342 -6.08 -18.85 -15.24
C LEU A 342 -5.78 -18.28 -13.85
N HIS A 343 -5.22 -17.07 -13.80
CA HIS A 343 -4.80 -16.41 -12.56
C HIS A 343 -5.99 -15.79 -11.79
N GLY A 344 -5.75 -15.37 -10.55
CA GLY A 344 -6.74 -14.69 -9.71
C GLY A 344 -6.94 -13.21 -10.03
N ASN A 345 -7.88 -12.56 -9.32
CA ASN A 345 -8.20 -11.14 -9.49
C ASN A 345 -6.96 -10.25 -9.35
N ASN A 346 -6.85 -9.22 -10.19
CA ASN A 346 -5.74 -8.27 -10.21
C ASN A 346 -4.36 -8.98 -10.32
N GLY A 347 -4.35 -10.12 -11.02
CA GLY A 347 -3.21 -11.00 -11.21
C GLY A 347 -2.60 -10.93 -12.62
N SER A 348 -1.74 -11.90 -12.91
CA SER A 348 -1.20 -12.15 -14.25
C SER A 348 -0.60 -13.56 -14.34
N ILE A 349 -0.16 -13.98 -15.52
CA ILE A 349 0.62 -15.20 -15.77
C ILE A 349 1.79 -15.36 -14.78
N SER A 350 2.43 -14.25 -14.39
CA SER A 350 3.56 -14.28 -13.45
C SER A 350 3.22 -14.91 -12.10
N ASP A 351 1.94 -14.94 -11.72
CA ASP A 351 1.48 -15.56 -10.48
C ASP A 351 1.70 -17.06 -10.43
N PHE A 352 1.84 -17.70 -11.59
CA PHE A 352 2.15 -19.12 -11.69
C PHE A 352 3.66 -19.40 -11.80
N TYR A 353 4.54 -18.45 -11.45
CA TYR A 353 6.00 -18.65 -11.60
C TYR A 353 6.56 -19.86 -10.84
N LYS A 354 5.87 -20.33 -9.80
CA LYS A 354 6.20 -21.53 -9.03
C LYS A 354 5.55 -22.81 -9.59
N GLN A 355 4.52 -22.68 -10.41
CA GLN A 355 3.76 -23.80 -10.99
C GLN A 355 4.25 -24.14 -12.39
N ILE A 356 4.44 -23.13 -13.26
CA ILE A 356 4.81 -23.30 -14.66
C ILE A 356 6.07 -24.17 -14.85
N PRO A 357 7.17 -24.01 -14.08
CA PRO A 357 8.37 -24.83 -14.26
C PRO A 357 8.13 -26.34 -14.15
N ASP A 358 7.25 -26.77 -13.25
CA ASP A 358 6.97 -28.19 -13.02
C ASP A 358 5.87 -28.71 -13.94
N LEU A 359 4.83 -27.91 -14.15
CA LEU A 359 3.73 -28.27 -15.05
C LEU A 359 4.20 -28.38 -16.51
N ALA A 360 5.08 -27.48 -16.96
CA ALA A 360 5.60 -27.49 -18.34
C ALA A 360 6.51 -28.69 -18.65
N LYS A 361 6.99 -29.42 -17.63
CA LYS A 361 7.69 -30.70 -17.83
C LYS A 361 6.74 -31.83 -18.23
N GLN A 362 5.44 -31.67 -17.99
CA GLN A 362 4.44 -32.73 -18.13
C GLN A 362 3.34 -32.39 -19.15
N PHE A 363 3.07 -31.10 -19.36
CA PHE A 363 1.94 -30.60 -20.14
C PHE A 363 2.38 -29.51 -21.12
N LYS A 364 1.57 -29.30 -22.17
CA LYS A 364 1.61 -28.07 -22.95
C LYS A 364 0.84 -27.01 -22.17
N VAL A 365 1.55 -26.23 -21.37
CA VAL A 365 0.98 -25.17 -20.54
C VAL A 365 0.67 -23.94 -21.39
N ILE A 366 -0.56 -23.45 -21.30
CA ILE A 366 -1.05 -22.24 -21.95
C ILE A 366 -1.51 -21.29 -20.83
N ALA A 367 -0.65 -20.36 -20.43
CA ALA A 367 -0.95 -19.41 -19.37
C ALA A 367 -1.51 -18.13 -19.98
N ILE A 368 -2.64 -17.64 -19.45
CA ILE A 368 -3.39 -16.53 -20.03
C ILE A 368 -3.44 -15.38 -19.02
N ASP A 369 -3.18 -14.17 -19.49
CA ASP A 369 -3.56 -12.95 -18.76
C ASP A 369 -5.04 -12.66 -19.06
N THR A 370 -5.91 -12.71 -18.06
CA THR A 370 -7.34 -12.46 -18.30
C THR A 370 -7.59 -11.02 -18.70
N ARG A 371 -8.72 -10.76 -19.37
CA ARG A 371 -9.08 -9.45 -19.93
C ARG A 371 -8.82 -8.31 -18.94
N GLY A 372 -8.10 -7.29 -19.40
CA GLY A 372 -7.80 -6.08 -18.63
C GLY A 372 -6.83 -6.26 -17.46
N GLN A 373 -6.19 -7.43 -17.37
CA GLN A 373 -5.22 -7.79 -16.34
C GLN A 373 -3.90 -8.22 -16.98
N GLY A 374 -2.80 -8.18 -16.21
CA GLY A 374 -1.47 -8.44 -16.73
C GLY A 374 -1.14 -7.58 -17.95
N ARG A 375 -0.88 -8.21 -19.09
CA ARG A 375 -0.61 -7.58 -20.39
C ARG A 375 -1.82 -7.53 -21.31
N SER A 376 -2.94 -8.14 -20.92
CA SER A 376 -4.17 -8.12 -21.71
C SER A 376 -4.86 -6.77 -21.59
N THR A 377 -5.44 -6.31 -22.70
CA THR A 377 -6.19 -5.05 -22.73
C THR A 377 -7.68 -5.33 -22.66
N ASP A 378 -8.41 -4.38 -22.11
CA ASP A 378 -9.86 -4.29 -22.26
C ASP A 378 -10.20 -2.96 -22.90
N LEU A 379 -10.90 -3.02 -24.03
CA LEU A 379 -11.34 -1.83 -24.77
C LEU A 379 -12.82 -1.53 -24.52
N SER A 380 -13.48 -2.32 -23.67
CA SER A 380 -14.85 -2.07 -23.26
C SER A 380 -14.94 -1.06 -22.11
N THR A 381 -16.08 -0.40 -21.99
CA THR A 381 -16.37 0.55 -20.91
C THR A 381 -17.31 -0.01 -19.83
N GLY A 382 -17.82 -1.24 -20.03
CA GLY A 382 -18.78 -1.88 -19.12
C GLY A 382 -18.11 -2.53 -17.90
N ASP A 383 -18.88 -3.05 -16.96
CA ASP A 383 -18.30 -3.82 -15.85
C ASP A 383 -17.73 -5.17 -16.34
N TYR A 384 -16.77 -5.72 -15.60
CA TYR A 384 -16.30 -7.08 -15.86
C TYR A 384 -17.34 -8.11 -15.43
N MET A 385 -17.38 -9.24 -16.13
CA MET A 385 -18.19 -10.41 -15.83
C MET A 385 -17.35 -11.67 -16.04
N TYR A 386 -17.49 -12.67 -15.17
CA TYR A 386 -16.75 -13.93 -15.33
C TYR A 386 -17.18 -14.70 -16.59
N GLU A 387 -18.42 -14.54 -17.01
CA GLU A 387 -18.95 -15.06 -18.27
C GLU A 387 -18.17 -14.52 -19.47
N THR A 388 -17.80 -13.23 -19.44
CA THR A 388 -16.95 -12.65 -20.49
C THR A 388 -15.55 -13.24 -20.48
N PHE A 389 -14.97 -13.51 -19.31
CA PHE A 389 -13.67 -14.19 -19.23
C PHE A 389 -13.74 -15.64 -19.75
N SER A 390 -14.87 -16.32 -19.53
CA SER A 390 -15.16 -17.64 -20.10
C SER A 390 -15.31 -17.60 -21.63
N ASP A 391 -16.01 -16.60 -22.16
CA ASP A 391 -16.15 -16.39 -23.61
C ASP A 391 -14.81 -16.09 -24.28
N ASP A 392 -13.97 -15.28 -23.63
CA ASP A 392 -12.61 -15.00 -24.09
C ASP A 392 -11.77 -16.29 -24.14
N LEU A 393 -11.89 -17.16 -23.12
CA LEU A 393 -11.24 -18.48 -23.13
C LEU A 393 -11.73 -19.36 -24.29
N LEU A 394 -13.04 -19.35 -24.59
CA LEU A 394 -13.58 -20.10 -25.74
C LEU A 394 -13.03 -19.57 -27.07
N ALA A 395 -12.86 -18.26 -27.22
CA ALA A 395 -12.28 -17.67 -28.42
C ALA A 395 -10.80 -18.08 -28.57
N ILE A 396 -10.05 -18.09 -27.46
CA ILE A 396 -8.63 -18.51 -27.45
C ILE A 396 -8.49 -19.98 -27.84
N THR A 397 -9.34 -20.88 -27.33
CA THR A 397 -9.24 -22.30 -27.66
C THR A 397 -9.53 -22.57 -29.13
N LYS A 398 -10.45 -21.82 -29.75
CA LYS A 398 -10.71 -21.86 -31.19
C LYS A 398 -9.52 -21.37 -32.00
N GLU A 399 -8.94 -20.23 -31.65
CA GLU A 399 -7.78 -19.65 -32.35
C GLU A 399 -6.57 -20.60 -32.29
N LEU A 400 -6.35 -21.25 -31.15
CA LEU A 400 -5.27 -22.20 -30.95
C LEU A 400 -5.58 -23.61 -31.48
N ASN A 401 -6.77 -23.82 -32.06
CA ASN A 401 -7.27 -25.11 -32.55
C ASN A 401 -7.19 -26.23 -31.49
N ILE A 402 -7.59 -25.91 -30.26
CA ILE A 402 -7.59 -26.84 -29.12
C ILE A 402 -9.01 -27.37 -28.93
N SER A 403 -9.20 -28.65 -29.25
CA SER A 403 -10.50 -29.32 -29.16
C SER A 403 -10.78 -29.93 -27.78
N LYS A 404 -9.74 -30.21 -26.97
CA LYS A 404 -9.89 -30.72 -25.60
C LYS A 404 -8.66 -30.40 -24.75
N PHE A 405 -8.88 -29.98 -23.49
CA PHE A 405 -7.80 -29.51 -22.62
C PHE A 405 -8.15 -29.60 -21.13
N ASN A 406 -7.14 -29.50 -20.27
CA ASN A 406 -7.30 -29.36 -18.83
C ASN A 406 -7.27 -27.89 -18.41
N ILE A 407 -7.94 -27.55 -17.32
CA ILE A 407 -7.95 -26.19 -16.75
C ILE A 407 -7.40 -26.24 -15.33
N LEU A 408 -6.51 -25.31 -15.00
CA LEU A 408 -6.18 -24.96 -13.62
C LEU A 408 -6.47 -23.47 -13.41
N GLY A 409 -7.43 -23.18 -12.55
CA GLY A 409 -7.82 -21.83 -12.20
C GLY A 409 -7.59 -21.53 -10.73
N TRP A 410 -6.99 -20.37 -10.44
CA TRP A 410 -6.84 -19.87 -9.07
C TRP A 410 -7.74 -18.66 -8.83
N SER A 411 -8.51 -18.66 -7.74
CA SER A 411 -9.42 -17.59 -7.34
C SER A 411 -10.42 -17.28 -8.47
N ASP A 412 -10.48 -16.04 -8.97
CA ASP A 412 -11.23 -15.66 -10.19
C ASP A 412 -11.01 -16.59 -11.39
N GLY A 413 -9.79 -17.10 -11.57
CA GLY A 413 -9.49 -18.07 -12.62
C GLY A 413 -10.19 -19.41 -12.38
N GLY A 414 -10.37 -19.80 -11.12
CA GLY A 414 -11.15 -20.97 -10.73
C GLY A 414 -12.64 -20.78 -10.98
N ILE A 415 -13.17 -19.58 -10.69
CA ILE A 415 -14.56 -19.20 -10.99
C ILE A 415 -14.82 -19.25 -12.49
N THR A 416 -13.91 -18.67 -13.28
CA THR A 416 -13.95 -18.70 -14.74
C THR A 416 -13.90 -20.14 -15.26
N GLY A 417 -13.04 -20.99 -14.68
CA GLY A 417 -12.96 -22.41 -15.01
C GLY A 417 -14.25 -23.20 -14.71
N LEU A 418 -14.93 -22.92 -13.60
CA LEU A 418 -16.24 -23.50 -13.29
C LEU A 418 -17.27 -23.11 -14.34
N LEU A 419 -17.41 -21.81 -14.63
CA LEU A 419 -18.35 -21.31 -15.64
C LEU A 419 -18.06 -21.87 -17.04
N PHE A 420 -16.79 -21.91 -17.43
CA PHE A 420 -16.40 -22.48 -18.70
C PHE A 420 -16.77 -23.96 -18.80
N THR A 421 -16.52 -24.74 -17.74
CA THR A 421 -16.83 -26.18 -17.72
C THR A 421 -18.35 -26.43 -17.70
N ILE A 422 -19.13 -25.57 -17.05
CA ILE A 422 -20.61 -25.62 -17.09
C ILE A 422 -21.11 -25.42 -18.52
N ASN A 423 -20.56 -24.45 -19.24
CA ASN A 423 -21.06 -24.06 -20.57
C ASN A 423 -20.47 -24.89 -21.72
N HIS A 424 -19.26 -25.44 -21.53
CA HIS A 424 -18.51 -26.17 -22.56
C HIS A 424 -17.87 -27.46 -22.02
N PRO A 425 -18.64 -28.36 -21.37
CA PRO A 425 -18.10 -29.55 -20.71
C PRO A 425 -17.34 -30.48 -21.66
N ASP A 426 -17.74 -30.53 -22.94
CA ASP A 426 -17.12 -31.40 -23.95
C ASP A 426 -15.68 -31.00 -24.30
N LEU A 427 -15.31 -29.73 -24.09
CA LEU A 427 -13.96 -29.21 -24.35
C LEU A 427 -13.00 -29.42 -23.17
N VAL A 428 -13.52 -29.80 -21.99
CA VAL A 428 -12.72 -29.93 -20.77
C VAL A 428 -12.44 -31.39 -20.47
N ASN A 429 -11.18 -31.76 -20.27
CA ASN A 429 -10.79 -33.07 -19.76
C ASN A 429 -11.01 -33.13 -18.26
N LYS A 430 -10.23 -32.34 -17.51
CA LYS A 430 -10.31 -32.21 -16.06
C LYS A 430 -10.15 -30.75 -15.64
N LEU A 431 -10.78 -30.40 -14.52
CA LEU A 431 -10.74 -29.06 -13.95
C LEU A 431 -10.04 -29.11 -12.58
N VAL A 432 -9.11 -28.19 -12.36
CA VAL A 432 -8.56 -27.89 -11.04
C VAL A 432 -8.97 -26.47 -10.67
N VAL A 433 -9.60 -26.30 -9.51
CA VAL A 433 -9.95 -24.99 -8.95
C VAL A 433 -9.29 -24.79 -7.59
N ILE A 434 -8.65 -23.65 -7.42
CA ILE A 434 -7.95 -23.29 -6.18
C ILE A 434 -8.62 -22.05 -5.59
N GLY A 435 -9.20 -22.14 -4.40
CA GLY A 435 -9.79 -20.99 -3.69
C GLY A 435 -10.92 -20.30 -4.46
N ALA A 436 -11.78 -21.04 -5.17
CA ALA A 436 -12.91 -20.47 -5.90
C ALA A 436 -14.15 -20.34 -5.01
N ASN A 437 -14.96 -19.29 -5.22
CA ASN A 437 -16.31 -19.16 -4.68
C ASN A 437 -17.35 -19.16 -5.81
N THR A 438 -18.62 -19.31 -5.45
CA THR A 438 -19.75 -19.35 -6.41
C THR A 438 -20.75 -18.23 -6.19
N ASN A 439 -20.57 -17.48 -5.10
CA ASN A 439 -21.17 -16.18 -4.87
C ASN A 439 -20.34 -15.35 -3.88
N PRO A 440 -20.52 -14.02 -3.82
CA PRO A 440 -19.76 -13.15 -2.92
C PRO A 440 -19.84 -13.55 -1.44
N GLU A 441 -20.97 -14.11 -0.99
CA GLU A 441 -21.19 -14.54 0.41
C GLU A 441 -20.39 -15.79 0.80
N GLY A 442 -19.74 -16.43 -0.17
CA GLY A 442 -18.72 -17.46 0.06
C GLY A 442 -17.39 -16.91 0.58
N ILE A 443 -17.15 -15.59 0.45
CA ILE A 443 -15.99 -14.90 1.02
C ILE A 443 -16.28 -14.62 2.51
N GLU A 444 -15.25 -14.63 3.35
CA GLU A 444 -15.36 -14.21 4.74
C GLU A 444 -16.01 -12.82 4.88
N PRO A 445 -17.02 -12.63 5.76
CA PRO A 445 -17.79 -11.39 5.83
C PRO A 445 -16.94 -10.12 6.02
N LYS A 446 -15.91 -10.20 6.87
CA LYS A 446 -15.00 -9.07 7.14
C LYS A 446 -14.19 -8.68 5.90
N THR A 447 -13.79 -9.65 5.10
CA THR A 447 -13.05 -9.45 3.85
C THR A 447 -13.98 -8.87 2.78
N LEU A 448 -15.19 -9.41 2.65
CA LEU A 448 -16.22 -8.88 1.75
C LEU A 448 -16.62 -7.44 2.08
N ASP A 449 -16.79 -7.11 3.37
CA ASP A 449 -17.06 -5.74 3.83
C ASP A 449 -15.93 -4.78 3.51
N THR A 450 -14.68 -5.26 3.53
CA THR A 450 -13.52 -4.47 3.13
C THR A 450 -13.58 -4.13 1.63
N PHE A 451 -13.96 -5.09 0.78
CA PHE A 451 -14.17 -4.82 -0.65
C PHE A 451 -15.34 -3.86 -0.90
N LYS A 452 -16.45 -3.99 -0.18
CA LYS A 452 -17.60 -3.06 -0.26
C LYS A 452 -17.18 -1.63 0.07
N LYS A 453 -16.42 -1.42 1.16
CA LYS A 453 -15.90 -0.10 1.54
C LYS A 453 -14.94 0.49 0.51
N GLN A 454 -14.13 -0.35 -0.16
CA GLN A 454 -13.26 0.13 -1.24
C GLN A 454 -14.04 0.68 -2.44
N LEU A 455 -15.25 0.18 -2.70
CA LEU A 455 -16.11 0.70 -3.76
C LEU A 455 -16.71 2.09 -3.45
N GLU A 456 -16.78 2.46 -2.17
CA GLU A 456 -17.24 3.79 -1.73
C GLU A 456 -16.17 4.88 -1.98
N ILE A 457 -14.91 4.49 -2.17
CA ILE A 457 -13.82 5.41 -2.49
C ILE A 457 -13.93 5.80 -3.95
N LYS A 458 -14.16 7.10 -4.20
CA LYS A 458 -14.19 7.65 -5.56
C LYS A 458 -12.84 7.45 -6.25
N ASP A 459 -12.87 6.99 -7.50
CA ASP A 459 -11.70 6.77 -8.36
C ASP A 459 -10.68 5.74 -7.80
N ALA A 460 -11.14 4.78 -6.99
CA ALA A 460 -10.28 3.69 -6.50
C ALA A 460 -9.62 2.92 -7.67
N PRO A 461 -8.30 2.62 -7.60
CA PRO A 461 -7.66 1.78 -8.60
C PRO A 461 -8.35 0.41 -8.65
N ASN A 462 -8.54 -0.13 -9.87
CA ASN A 462 -9.17 -1.44 -10.10
C ASN A 462 -10.65 -1.54 -9.64
N GLN A 463 -11.37 -0.42 -9.54
CA GLN A 463 -12.78 -0.42 -9.08
C GLN A 463 -13.67 -1.43 -9.82
N ARG A 464 -13.51 -1.61 -11.14
CA ARG A 464 -14.26 -2.60 -11.95
C ARG A 464 -13.99 -4.05 -11.50
N LEU A 465 -12.77 -4.37 -11.10
CA LEU A 465 -12.39 -5.70 -10.60
C LEU A 465 -12.88 -5.94 -9.16
N ILE A 466 -12.83 -4.92 -8.31
CA ILE A 466 -13.41 -5.00 -6.96
C ILE A 466 -14.93 -5.19 -7.06
N LYS A 467 -15.57 -4.46 -7.98
CA LYS A 467 -17.01 -4.57 -8.25
C LYS A 467 -17.38 -5.98 -8.69
N LEU A 468 -16.57 -6.60 -9.56
CA LEU A 468 -16.72 -8.00 -9.95
C LEU A 468 -16.73 -8.94 -8.72
N MET A 469 -15.79 -8.79 -7.79
CA MET A 469 -15.72 -9.66 -6.58
C MET A 469 -16.90 -9.44 -5.61
N VAL A 470 -17.41 -8.21 -5.52
CA VAL A 470 -18.51 -7.85 -4.61
C VAL A 470 -19.87 -8.26 -5.16
N GLN A 471 -20.04 -8.21 -6.48
CA GLN A 471 -21.33 -8.42 -7.15
C GLN A 471 -21.46 -9.80 -7.80
N HIS A 472 -20.36 -10.48 -8.11
CA HIS A 472 -20.32 -11.75 -8.83
C HIS A 472 -19.35 -12.73 -8.15
N PRO A 473 -19.39 -14.05 -8.46
CA PRO A 473 -20.27 -14.75 -9.39
C PRO A 473 -21.66 -15.05 -8.79
N HIS A 474 -22.56 -15.67 -9.57
CA HIS A 474 -23.84 -16.20 -9.10
C HIS A 474 -24.08 -17.61 -9.67
N ILE A 475 -23.19 -18.55 -9.34
CA ILE A 475 -23.26 -19.94 -9.80
C ILE A 475 -24.10 -20.74 -8.80
N SER A 476 -25.25 -21.24 -9.24
CA SER A 476 -26.12 -22.09 -8.42
C SER A 476 -25.54 -23.50 -8.25
N THR A 477 -25.94 -24.17 -7.16
CA THR A 477 -25.60 -25.59 -6.95
C THR A 477 -26.13 -26.49 -8.06
N GLU A 478 -27.26 -26.13 -8.69
CA GLU A 478 -27.81 -26.86 -9.82
C GLU A 478 -26.91 -26.78 -11.06
N GLN A 479 -26.35 -25.59 -11.35
CA GLN A 479 -25.34 -25.46 -12.40
C GLN A 479 -24.09 -26.30 -12.10
N LEU A 480 -23.63 -26.33 -10.84
CA LEU A 480 -22.49 -27.18 -10.43
C LEU A 480 -22.76 -28.67 -10.64
N LYS A 481 -23.98 -29.16 -10.38
CA LYS A 481 -24.35 -30.57 -10.65
C LYS A 481 -24.25 -30.94 -12.13
N GLY A 482 -24.33 -29.95 -13.02
CA GLY A 482 -24.14 -30.11 -14.46
C GLY A 482 -22.71 -30.49 -14.85
N ILE A 483 -21.71 -30.17 -14.01
CA ILE A 483 -20.30 -30.51 -14.26
C ILE A 483 -20.11 -32.02 -14.06
N LYS A 484 -19.98 -32.77 -15.15
CA LYS A 484 -19.69 -34.22 -15.12
C LYS A 484 -18.20 -34.54 -15.24
N ASN A 485 -17.38 -33.57 -15.64
CA ASN A 485 -15.93 -33.69 -15.72
C ASN A 485 -15.34 -33.95 -14.32
N PRO A 486 -14.22 -34.69 -14.21
CA PRO A 486 -13.49 -34.79 -12.95
C PRO A 486 -13.01 -33.40 -12.51
N VAL A 487 -13.21 -33.07 -11.23
CA VAL A 487 -12.79 -31.79 -10.64
C VAL A 487 -11.93 -32.02 -9.40
N LEU A 488 -10.82 -31.30 -9.28
CA LEU A 488 -10.07 -31.17 -8.03
C LEU A 488 -10.26 -29.77 -7.47
N ILE A 489 -10.85 -29.70 -6.28
CA ILE A 489 -11.06 -28.47 -5.53
C ILE A 489 -9.99 -28.38 -4.46
N ILE A 490 -9.25 -27.28 -4.45
CA ILE A 490 -8.16 -27.02 -3.51
C ILE A 490 -8.45 -25.73 -2.76
N ALA A 491 -8.23 -25.72 -1.44
CA ALA A 491 -8.24 -24.50 -0.64
C ALA A 491 -7.20 -24.58 0.48
N GLY A 492 -6.79 -23.42 1.01
CA GLY A 492 -6.00 -23.37 2.25
C GLY A 492 -6.89 -23.62 3.46
N SER A 493 -6.33 -24.12 4.57
CA SER A 493 -7.08 -24.25 5.83
C SER A 493 -7.43 -22.90 6.47
N ASN A 494 -6.75 -21.82 6.08
CA ASN A 494 -6.96 -20.45 6.53
C ASN A 494 -7.32 -19.53 5.34
N ASP A 495 -8.07 -20.05 4.36
CA ASP A 495 -8.48 -19.32 3.16
C ASP A 495 -9.53 -18.24 3.50
N VAL A 496 -9.53 -17.14 2.74
CA VAL A 496 -10.58 -16.10 2.81
C VAL A 496 -11.90 -16.58 2.20
N ILE A 497 -11.87 -17.65 1.41
CA ILE A 497 -13.07 -18.37 1.02
C ILE A 497 -13.43 -19.34 2.14
N ARG A 498 -14.64 -19.20 2.65
CA ARG A 498 -15.13 -19.96 3.79
C ARG A 498 -15.10 -21.46 3.50
N GLU A 499 -14.60 -22.27 4.44
CA GLU A 499 -14.43 -23.71 4.25
C GLU A 499 -15.76 -24.42 3.94
N GLU A 500 -16.85 -24.01 4.59
CA GLU A 500 -18.20 -24.50 4.32
C GLU A 500 -18.66 -24.21 2.88
N HIS A 501 -18.22 -23.08 2.31
CA HIS A 501 -18.52 -22.73 0.92
C HIS A 501 -17.74 -23.63 -0.03
N THR A 502 -16.44 -23.83 0.23
CA THR A 502 -15.60 -24.76 -0.53
C THR A 502 -16.14 -26.19 -0.48
N LYS A 503 -16.57 -26.67 0.70
CA LYS A 503 -17.19 -27.99 0.86
C LYS A 503 -18.52 -28.11 0.13
N MET A 504 -19.30 -27.03 0.07
CA MET A 504 -20.55 -26.98 -0.69
C MET A 504 -20.29 -27.11 -2.21
N ILE A 505 -19.25 -26.46 -2.73
CA ILE A 505 -18.86 -26.62 -4.14
C ILE A 505 -18.52 -28.09 -4.41
N ASN A 506 -17.72 -28.71 -3.53
CA ASN A 506 -17.34 -30.13 -3.66
C ASN A 506 -18.53 -31.08 -3.62
N SER A 507 -19.46 -30.90 -2.68
CA SER A 507 -20.63 -31.78 -2.57
C SER A 507 -21.65 -31.59 -3.71
N SER A 508 -21.59 -30.44 -4.41
CA SER A 508 -22.49 -30.15 -5.53
C SER A 508 -22.02 -30.74 -6.86
N ILE A 509 -20.72 -31.04 -7.03
CA ILE A 509 -20.15 -31.58 -8.26
C ILE A 509 -19.98 -33.10 -8.12
N PRO A 510 -20.65 -33.93 -8.95
CA PRO A 510 -20.65 -35.39 -8.78
C PRO A 510 -19.27 -36.07 -8.74
N ASN A 511 -18.32 -35.58 -9.54
CA ASN A 511 -16.99 -36.17 -9.71
C ASN A 511 -15.88 -35.29 -9.13
N ALA A 512 -16.17 -34.56 -8.04
CA ALA A 512 -15.20 -33.71 -7.38
C ALA A 512 -14.41 -34.42 -6.27
N GLN A 513 -13.13 -34.04 -6.16
CA GLN A 513 -12.24 -34.35 -5.05
C GLN A 513 -11.88 -33.06 -4.32
N LEU A 514 -11.80 -33.10 -2.99
CA LEU A 514 -11.44 -31.96 -2.16
C LEU A 514 -10.05 -32.16 -1.52
N LEU A 515 -9.22 -31.13 -1.61
CA LEU A 515 -7.92 -31.04 -0.95
C LEU A 515 -7.84 -29.73 -0.14
N ILE A 516 -7.94 -29.82 1.19
CA ILE A 516 -7.64 -28.70 2.08
C ILE A 516 -6.17 -28.78 2.49
N ILE A 517 -5.39 -27.76 2.15
CA ILE A 517 -3.95 -27.71 2.45
C ILE A 517 -3.76 -27.06 3.83
N PRO A 518 -3.16 -27.76 4.81
CA PRO A 518 -2.96 -27.22 6.14
C PRO A 518 -1.95 -26.08 6.15
N ASP A 519 -2.17 -25.14 7.08
CA ASP A 519 -1.30 -23.98 7.32
C ASP A 519 -1.06 -23.17 6.03
N ALA A 520 -2.12 -22.98 5.26
CA ALA A 520 -2.12 -22.19 4.03
C ALA A 520 -3.34 -21.26 3.97
N SER A 521 -3.15 -20.06 3.44
CA SER A 521 -4.18 -19.05 3.21
C SER A 521 -4.74 -19.13 1.78
N HIS A 522 -5.44 -18.09 1.32
CA HIS A 522 -5.86 -17.97 -0.08
C HIS A 522 -4.70 -18.02 -1.10
N TYR A 523 -3.47 -17.75 -0.64
CA TYR A 523 -2.27 -17.70 -1.46
C TYR A 523 -1.53 -19.04 -1.57
N VAL A 524 -2.24 -20.16 -1.45
CA VAL A 524 -1.68 -21.52 -1.50
C VAL A 524 -0.69 -21.76 -2.66
N PRO A 525 -0.93 -21.29 -3.91
CA PRO A 525 0.04 -21.46 -5.00
C PRO A 525 1.43 -20.89 -4.70
N PHE A 526 1.51 -19.85 -3.87
CA PHE A 526 2.75 -19.26 -3.43
C PHE A 526 3.33 -19.91 -2.17
N GLU A 527 2.47 -20.25 -1.21
CA GLU A 527 2.85 -20.73 0.11
C GLU A 527 3.28 -22.20 0.11
N LYS A 528 2.57 -23.04 -0.63
CA LYS A 528 2.76 -24.50 -0.68
C LYS A 528 2.88 -25.01 -2.13
N PRO A 529 3.80 -24.46 -2.94
CA PRO A 529 3.88 -24.76 -4.37
C PRO A 529 4.13 -26.25 -4.65
N ASP A 530 4.97 -26.92 -3.87
CA ASP A 530 5.28 -28.34 -4.07
C ASP A 530 4.05 -29.23 -3.85
N ALA A 531 3.24 -28.91 -2.84
CA ALA A 531 1.99 -29.62 -2.54
C ALA A 531 0.97 -29.41 -3.66
N ILE A 532 0.84 -28.17 -4.16
CA ILE A 532 0.00 -27.84 -5.32
C ILE A 532 0.48 -28.61 -6.56
N ASN A 533 1.73 -28.43 -6.96
CA ASN A 533 2.28 -29.00 -8.19
C ASN A 533 2.14 -30.52 -8.19
N THR A 534 2.51 -31.19 -7.09
CA THR A 534 2.42 -32.65 -6.96
C THR A 534 0.97 -33.14 -7.07
N SER A 535 0.04 -32.48 -6.35
CA SER A 535 -1.36 -32.91 -6.32
C SER A 535 -2.05 -32.69 -7.66
N VAL A 536 -1.78 -31.56 -8.30
CA VAL A 536 -2.27 -31.22 -9.65
C VAL A 536 -1.77 -32.22 -10.67
N ILE A 537 -0.46 -32.47 -10.72
CA ILE A 537 0.13 -33.42 -11.69
C ILE A 537 -0.46 -34.82 -11.48
N LYS A 538 -0.58 -35.26 -10.22
CA LYS A 538 -1.18 -36.55 -9.89
C LYS A 538 -2.62 -36.64 -10.39
N PHE A 539 -3.45 -35.65 -10.09
CA PHE A 539 -4.85 -35.64 -10.50
C PHE A 539 -5.03 -35.57 -12.03
N LEU A 540 -4.23 -34.77 -12.71
CA LEU A 540 -4.35 -34.63 -14.16
C LEU A 540 -3.91 -35.90 -14.90
N LYS A 541 -2.92 -36.64 -14.38
CA LYS A 541 -2.40 -37.87 -15.01
C LYS A 541 -3.16 -39.16 -14.71
N ILE A 542 -3.90 -39.23 -13.60
CA ILE A 542 -4.76 -40.37 -13.24
C ILE A 542 -6.13 -40.10 -13.83
#